data_AF-A0A6L7WP51-F1
#
_entry.id   AF-A0A6L7WP51-F1
#
_cell.length_a   1.000
_cell.length_b   1.000
_cell.length_c   1.000
_cell.angle_alpha   90.00
_cell.angle_beta   90.00
_cell.angle_gamma   90.00
#
_symmetry.space_group_name_H-M   'P 1'
#
loop_
_entity.id
_entity.type
_entity.pdbx_description
1 polymer ?
#
loop_
_entity_poly.entity_id
_entity_poly.type
_entity_poly.pdbx_seq_one_letter_code
_entity_poly.pdbx_strand_id
1 'polypeptide(L)'
;MEALAHAGYFAELIDEWAPEADPNEKLFRLGTAVVESLAAGIPIGRLARYFEFWLLRLQGVYPPVTAAPDEGGGLSSAAVSFLAAARAVGPKELGSVELSAAADRELGRVHQRLIRTHLDKELKSLRVVRSLTRAPRGD
;
A
#
# COMPACT_ATOMS: atom_id res chain seq x y z
N MET A 1 7.16 -0.65 16.85
CA MET A 1 8.02 0.17 15.96
C MET A 1 7.57 0.16 14.50
N GLU A 2 7.22 -1.01 13.93
CA GLU A 2 6.81 -1.14 12.52
C GLU A 2 5.57 -0.32 12.13
N ALA A 3 4.59 -0.20 13.03
CA ALA A 3 3.39 0.62 12.84
C ALA A 3 3.71 2.13 12.67
N LEU A 4 4.62 2.66 13.48
CA LEU A 4 5.03 4.07 13.40
C LEU A 4 5.76 4.38 12.09
N ALA A 5 6.62 3.46 11.64
CA ALA A 5 7.32 3.59 10.37
C ALA A 5 6.34 3.64 9.18
N HIS A 6 5.30 2.80 9.20
CA HIS A 6 4.29 2.82 8.16
C HIS A 6 3.35 4.03 8.26
N ALA A 7 3.02 4.52 9.46
CA ALA A 7 2.27 5.75 9.61
C ALA A 7 3.03 6.94 8.98
N GLY A 8 4.34 7.05 9.21
CA GLY A 8 5.18 8.04 8.55
C GLY A 8 5.27 7.86 7.03
N TYR A 9 5.30 6.62 6.56
CA TYR A 9 5.23 6.31 5.12
C TYR A 9 3.92 6.75 4.47
N PHE A 10 2.78 6.48 5.10
CA PHE A 10 1.48 6.92 4.60
C PHE A 10 1.35 8.44 4.59
N ALA A 11 1.84 9.12 5.63
CA ALA A 11 1.84 10.58 5.68
C ALA A 11 2.68 11.18 4.55
N GLU A 12 3.92 10.70 4.34
CA GLU A 12 4.77 11.18 3.24
C GLU A 12 4.11 10.93 1.88
N LEU A 13 3.44 9.78 1.68
CA LEU A 13 2.70 9.52 0.43
C LEU A 13 1.53 10.50 0.22
N ILE A 14 0.82 10.89 1.28
CA ILE A 14 -0.26 11.87 1.17
C ILE A 14 0.30 13.24 0.81
N ASP A 15 1.35 13.68 1.49
CA ASP A 15 1.97 14.99 1.26
C ASP A 15 2.51 15.11 -0.16
N GLU A 16 3.13 14.05 -0.68
CA GLU A 16 3.70 14.05 -2.03
C GLU A 16 2.66 14.00 -3.14
N TRP A 17 1.43 13.54 -2.85
CA TRP A 17 0.34 13.41 -3.82
C TRP A 17 -0.80 14.41 -3.62
N ALA A 18 -0.75 15.22 -2.57
CA ALA A 18 -1.65 16.33 -2.36
C ALA A 18 -1.16 17.53 -3.18
N PRO A 19 -1.95 18.06 -4.14
CA PRO A 19 -1.60 19.29 -4.84
C PRO A 19 -1.48 20.45 -3.84
N GLU A 20 -0.52 21.36 -4.06
CA GLU A 20 -0.50 22.62 -3.34
C GLU A 20 -1.83 23.35 -3.60
N ALA A 21 -2.60 23.56 -2.52
CA ALA A 21 -3.89 24.28 -2.48
C ALA A 21 -5.19 23.53 -2.89
N ASP A 22 -5.18 22.20 -3.09
CA ASP A 22 -6.44 21.43 -3.25
C ASP A 22 -6.63 20.40 -2.12
N PRO A 23 -7.62 20.58 -1.22
CA PRO A 23 -7.91 19.60 -0.18
C PRO A 23 -8.42 18.30 -0.82
N ASN A 24 -7.52 17.33 -1.01
CA ASN A 24 -7.90 16.00 -1.48
C ASN A 24 -8.54 15.18 -0.35
N GLU A 25 -9.80 15.49 -0.06
CA GLU A 25 -10.62 14.87 1.00
C GLU A 25 -10.65 13.34 0.89
N LYS A 26 -10.46 12.79 -0.32
CA LYS A 26 -10.40 11.34 -0.53
C LYS A 26 -9.11 10.74 0.03
N LEU A 27 -7.96 11.38 -0.21
CA LEU A 27 -6.67 10.94 0.35
C LEU A 27 -6.64 11.07 1.87
N PHE A 28 -7.19 12.16 2.41
CA PHE A 28 -7.26 12.35 3.86
C PHE A 28 -8.17 11.30 4.52
N ARG A 29 -9.33 11.00 3.93
CA ARG A 29 -10.21 9.91 4.39
C ARG A 29 -9.54 8.55 4.32
N LEU A 30 -8.79 8.27 3.24
CA LEU A 30 -8.02 7.03 3.10
C LEU A 30 -6.96 6.90 4.22
N GLY A 31 -6.17 7.95 4.46
CA GLY A 31 -5.17 7.99 5.53
C GLY A 31 -5.79 7.75 6.90
N THR A 32 -6.88 8.46 7.21
CA THR A 32 -7.61 8.32 8.47
C THR A 32 -8.12 6.89 8.67
N ALA A 33 -8.80 6.32 7.67
CA ALA A 33 -9.34 4.97 7.75
C ALA A 33 -8.25 3.90 7.95
N VAL A 34 -7.09 4.07 7.33
CA VAL A 34 -5.94 3.16 7.48
C VAL A 34 -5.28 3.30 8.85
N VAL A 35 -5.13 4.52 9.38
CA VAL A 35 -4.59 4.74 10.73
C VAL A 35 -5.52 4.18 11.80
N GLU A 36 -6.83 4.36 11.67
CA GLU A 36 -7.81 3.73 12.57
C GLU A 36 -7.75 2.20 12.51
N SER A 37 -7.59 1.63 11.31
CA SER A 37 -7.49 0.18 11.14
C SER A 37 -6.17 -0.37 11.70
N LEU A 38 -5.09 0.40 11.61
CA LEU A 38 -3.82 0.09 12.25
C LEU A 38 -3.97 0.07 13.77
N ALA A 39 -4.68 1.05 14.35
CA ALA A 39 -5.00 1.09 15.78
C ALA A 39 -5.91 -0.09 16.20
N ALA A 40 -6.76 -0.58 15.30
CA ALA A 40 -7.60 -1.76 15.50
C ALA A 40 -6.85 -3.10 15.33
N GLY A 41 -5.54 -3.07 15.04
CA GLY A 41 -4.71 -4.28 14.97
C GLY A 41 -4.75 -5.03 13.63
N ILE A 42 -5.26 -4.40 12.56
CA ILE A 42 -5.24 -5.02 11.23
C ILE A 42 -3.80 -5.19 10.74
N PRO A 43 -3.42 -6.35 10.14
CA PRO A 43 -2.05 -6.61 9.71
C PRO A 43 -1.50 -5.53 8.77
N ILE A 44 -0.32 -4.99 9.12
CA ILE A 44 0.25 -3.84 8.43
C ILE A 44 0.54 -4.09 6.95
N GLY A 45 0.94 -5.32 6.57
CA GLY A 45 1.16 -5.68 5.16
C GLY A 45 -0.12 -5.49 4.32
N ARG A 46 -1.28 -5.89 4.85
CA ARG A 46 -2.58 -5.73 4.17
C ARG A 46 -2.96 -4.25 4.05
N LEU A 47 -2.77 -3.49 5.14
CA LEU A 47 -3.04 -2.05 5.14
C LEU A 47 -2.11 -1.29 4.19
N ALA A 48 -0.83 -1.65 4.11
CA ALA A 48 0.12 -1.04 3.19
C ALA A 48 -0.28 -1.29 1.73
N ARG A 49 -0.61 -2.53 1.38
CA ARG A 49 -1.08 -2.87 0.02
C ARG A 49 -2.40 -2.20 -0.33
N TYR A 50 -3.33 -2.12 0.62
CA TYR A 50 -4.60 -1.41 0.46
C TYR A 50 -4.40 0.09 0.22
N PHE A 51 -3.58 0.73 1.06
CA PHE A 51 -3.30 2.15 0.98
C PHE A 51 -2.68 2.52 -0.36
N GLU A 52 -1.60 1.83 -0.76
CA GLU A 52 -0.91 2.06 -2.03
C GLU A 52 -1.82 1.83 -3.24
N PHE A 53 -2.64 0.77 -3.21
CA PHE A 53 -3.60 0.49 -4.27
C PHE A 53 -4.61 1.63 -4.44
N TRP A 54 -5.23 2.07 -3.35
CA TRP A 54 -6.22 3.15 -3.39
C TRP A 54 -5.60 4.50 -3.70
N LEU A 55 -4.41 4.79 -3.18
CA LEU A 55 -3.63 5.96 -3.52
C LEU A 55 -3.48 6.05 -5.05
N LEU A 56 -2.81 5.06 -5.65
CA LEU A 56 -2.55 4.97 -7.10
C LEU A 56 -3.84 5.04 -7.94
N ARG A 57 -4.92 4.40 -7.47
CA ARG A 57 -6.22 4.40 -8.16
C ARG A 57 -6.90 5.76 -8.12
N LEU A 58 -6.85 6.46 -6.98
CA LEU A 58 -7.45 7.78 -6.82
C LEU A 58 -6.77 8.84 -7.70
N GLN A 59 -5.49 8.67 -8.03
CA GLN A 59 -4.79 9.52 -9.00
C GLN A 59 -4.85 9.00 -10.44
N GLY A 60 -5.57 7.90 -10.69
CA GLY A 60 -5.77 7.38 -12.05
C GLY A 60 -4.55 6.73 -12.71
N VAL A 61 -3.52 6.35 -11.92
CA VAL A 61 -2.27 5.77 -12.46
C VAL A 61 -2.09 4.29 -12.15
N TYR A 62 -3.10 3.66 -11.55
CA TYR A 62 -3.11 2.21 -11.36
C TYR A 62 -3.48 1.49 -12.67
N PRO A 63 -2.63 0.58 -13.19
CA PRO A 63 -2.93 -0.13 -14.43
C PRO A 63 -4.12 -1.09 -14.27
N PRO A 64 -4.76 -1.52 -15.38
CA PRO A 64 -5.78 -2.57 -15.32
C PRO A 64 -5.25 -3.83 -14.62
N VAL A 65 -6.04 -4.37 -13.67
CA VAL A 65 -5.69 -5.60 -12.96
C VAL A 65 -6.03 -6.79 -13.86
N THR A 66 -5.00 -7.43 -14.42
CA THR A 66 -5.14 -8.66 -15.19
C THR A 66 -4.27 -9.76 -14.57
N ALA A 67 -4.85 -10.95 -14.44
CA ALA A 67 -4.09 -12.14 -14.05
C ALA A 67 -3.28 -12.61 -15.25
N ALA A 68 -2.00 -12.97 -15.04
CA ALA A 68 -1.20 -13.63 -16.07
C ALA A 68 -0.55 -14.90 -15.52
N PRO A 69 -0.61 -16.03 -16.25
CA PRO A 69 -0.05 -17.31 -15.83
C PRO A 69 1.45 -17.41 -16.13
N ASP A 70 2.24 -16.43 -15.66
CA ASP A 70 3.70 -16.55 -15.44
C ASP A 70 4.71 -15.90 -16.41
N GLU A 71 4.35 -15.37 -17.59
CA GLU A 71 5.37 -14.74 -18.48
C GLU A 71 5.03 -13.36 -19.07
N GLY A 72 3.84 -12.81 -18.79
CA GLY A 72 3.30 -11.65 -19.52
C GLY A 72 3.23 -10.31 -18.77
N GLY A 73 3.86 -10.17 -17.60
CA GLY A 73 3.83 -8.91 -16.82
C GLY A 73 2.52 -8.63 -16.07
N GLY A 74 1.62 -9.61 -15.94
CA GLY A 74 0.43 -9.53 -15.08
C GLY A 74 0.68 -9.97 -13.65
N LEU A 75 -0.32 -9.79 -12.79
CA LEU A 75 -0.24 -10.15 -11.36
C LEU A 75 -0.61 -11.62 -11.14
N SER A 76 -0.06 -12.24 -10.09
CA SER A 76 -0.48 -13.57 -9.65
C SER A 76 -1.96 -13.61 -9.28
N SER A 77 -2.59 -14.80 -9.37
CA SER A 77 -3.99 -14.99 -8.97
C SER A 77 -4.26 -14.59 -7.52
N ALA A 78 -3.29 -14.84 -6.62
CA ALA A 78 -3.37 -14.44 -5.22
C ALA A 78 -3.36 -12.90 -5.06
N ALA A 79 -2.49 -12.20 -5.79
CA ALA A 79 -2.46 -10.73 -5.81
C ALA A 79 -3.76 -10.15 -6.37
N VAL A 80 -4.25 -10.68 -7.50
CA VAL A 80 -5.53 -10.27 -8.09
C VAL A 80 -6.70 -10.48 -7.12
N SER A 81 -6.72 -11.61 -6.42
CA SER A 81 -7.77 -11.94 -5.45
C SER A 81 -7.77 -10.98 -4.26
N PHE A 82 -6.58 -10.65 -3.74
CA PHE A 82 -6.44 -9.63 -2.71
C PHE A 82 -6.94 -8.26 -3.19
N LEU A 83 -6.56 -7.82 -4.40
CA LEU A 83 -7.00 -6.53 -4.95
C LEU A 83 -8.51 -6.50 -5.21
N ALA A 84 -9.11 -7.62 -5.62
CA ALA A 84 -10.56 -7.73 -5.77
C ALA A 84 -11.27 -7.56 -4.41
N ALA A 85 -10.77 -8.22 -3.36
CA ALA A 85 -11.30 -8.06 -2.01
C ALA A 85 -11.09 -6.62 -1.47
N ALA A 86 -9.90 -6.05 -1.63
CA ALA A 86 -9.57 -4.69 -1.21
C ALA A 86 -10.43 -3.60 -1.89
N ARG A 87 -11.02 -3.90 -3.06
CA ARG A 87 -12.00 -3.02 -3.73
C ARG A 87 -13.40 -3.14 -3.15
N ALA A 88 -13.73 -4.29 -2.58
CA ALA A 88 -15.07 -4.62 -2.09
C ALA A 88 -15.30 -4.22 -0.63
N VAL A 89 -14.22 -4.13 0.17
CA VAL A 89 -14.32 -3.93 1.63
C VAL A 89 -13.51 -2.73 2.13
N GLY A 90 -13.85 -2.24 3.32
CA GLY A 90 -13.08 -1.21 4.02
C GLY A 90 -11.81 -1.75 4.68
N PRO A 91 -10.87 -0.89 5.11
CA PRO A 91 -9.59 -1.31 5.68
C PRO A 91 -9.74 -2.10 7.01
N LYS A 92 -10.82 -1.87 7.77
CA LYS A 92 -11.13 -2.62 9.00
C LYS A 92 -11.49 -4.09 8.72
N GLU A 93 -12.03 -4.38 7.54
CA GLU A 93 -12.46 -5.72 7.13
C GLU A 93 -11.30 -6.55 6.55
N LEU A 94 -10.15 -5.94 6.28
CA LEU A 94 -8.97 -6.65 5.77
C LEU A 94 -8.40 -7.67 6.75
N GLY A 95 -8.83 -7.68 8.01
CA GLY A 95 -8.44 -8.68 9.01
C GLY A 95 -8.80 -10.12 8.59
N SER A 96 -9.83 -10.31 7.77
CA SER A 96 -10.26 -11.61 7.25
C SER A 96 -9.79 -11.90 5.81
N VAL A 97 -9.20 -10.92 5.12
CA VAL A 97 -8.78 -11.07 3.72
C VAL A 97 -7.41 -11.74 3.66
N GLU A 98 -7.34 -12.87 2.95
CA GLU A 98 -6.08 -13.58 2.74
C GLU A 98 -5.07 -12.78 1.91
N LEU A 99 -3.82 -12.78 2.37
CA LEU A 99 -2.69 -12.19 1.67
C LEU A 99 -1.46 -13.06 1.89
N SER A 100 -1.10 -13.84 0.87
CA SER A 100 0.10 -14.67 0.94
C SER A 100 1.36 -13.80 0.96
N ALA A 101 2.43 -14.29 1.59
CA ALA A 101 3.70 -13.56 1.63
C ALA A 101 4.29 -13.34 0.22
N ALA A 102 3.98 -14.21 -0.75
CA ALA A 102 4.39 -14.03 -2.14
C ALA A 102 3.62 -12.88 -2.80
N ALA A 103 2.29 -12.84 -2.64
CA ALA A 103 1.44 -11.77 -3.17
C ALA A 103 1.76 -10.41 -2.52
N ASP A 104 2.04 -10.37 -1.21
CA ASP A 104 2.46 -9.15 -0.53
C ASP A 104 3.74 -8.57 -1.14
N ARG A 105 4.77 -9.41 -1.32
CA ARG A 105 6.04 -9.00 -1.94
C ARG A 105 5.87 -8.57 -3.39
N GLU A 106 5.04 -9.28 -4.15
CA GLU A 106 4.72 -8.95 -5.53
C GLU A 106 4.06 -7.57 -5.63
N LEU A 107 2.94 -7.39 -4.92
CA LEU A 107 2.20 -6.14 -4.90
C LEU A 107 3.08 -4.99 -4.40
N GLY A 108 3.87 -5.20 -3.35
CA GLY A 108 4.81 -4.19 -2.86
C GLY A 108 5.84 -3.76 -3.91
N ARG A 109 6.39 -4.70 -4.69
CA ARG A 109 7.33 -4.37 -5.77
C ARG A 109 6.64 -3.59 -6.89
N VAL A 110 5.43 -3.99 -7.28
CA VAL A 110 4.66 -3.36 -8.35
C VAL A 110 4.24 -1.95 -7.95
N HIS A 111 3.64 -1.79 -6.77
CA HIS A 111 3.20 -0.49 -6.26
C HIS A 111 4.37 0.47 -6.07
N GLN A 112 5.48 0.03 -5.48
CA GLN A 112 6.66 0.89 -5.32
C GLN A 112 7.23 1.37 -6.66
N ARG A 113 7.19 0.52 -7.69
CA ARG A 113 7.60 0.92 -9.04
C ARG A 113 6.68 2.01 -9.59
N LEU A 114 5.36 1.83 -9.49
CA LEU A 114 4.37 2.80 -9.95
C LEU A 114 4.48 4.15 -9.22
N ILE A 115 4.60 4.10 -7.88
CA ILE A 115 4.77 5.29 -7.03
C ILE A 115 6.02 6.05 -7.45
N ARG A 116 7.16 5.37 -7.59
CA ARG A 116 8.42 6.02 -7.98
C ARG A 116 8.37 6.61 -9.38
N THR A 117 7.79 5.88 -10.34
CA THR A 117 7.64 6.37 -11.71
C THR A 117 6.77 7.62 -11.77
N HIS A 118 5.71 7.70 -10.96
CA HIS A 118 4.83 8.86 -10.94
C HIS A 118 5.42 10.06 -10.19
N LEU A 119 6.08 9.82 -9.06
CA LEU A 119 6.68 10.86 -8.23
C LEU A 119 7.97 11.45 -8.80
N ASP A 120 8.60 10.76 -9.76
CA ASP A 120 9.94 11.06 -10.26
C ASP A 120 11.01 11.18 -9.16
N LYS A 121 10.80 10.51 -8.02
CA LYS A 121 11.73 10.46 -6.88
C LYS A 121 11.49 9.28 -5.96
N GLU A 122 12.46 9.02 -5.07
CA GLU A 122 12.32 8.04 -3.99
C GLU A 122 11.91 8.70 -2.67
N LEU A 123 11.01 8.03 -1.94
CA LEU A 123 10.51 8.48 -0.63
C LEU A 123 11.55 8.27 0.47
N LYS A 124 11.62 9.20 1.43
CA LYS A 124 12.57 9.12 2.54
C LYS A 124 12.16 8.05 3.55
N SER A 125 10.86 7.95 3.84
CA SER A 125 10.28 6.96 4.76
C SER A 125 10.50 5.52 4.32
N LEU A 126 10.58 5.26 3.00
CA LEU A 126 10.88 3.92 2.47
C LEU A 126 12.24 3.39 2.96
N ARG A 127 13.23 4.27 3.18
CA ARG A 127 14.52 3.87 3.76
C ARG A 127 14.36 3.40 5.21
N VAL A 128 13.54 4.09 5.98
CA VAL A 128 13.27 3.78 7.40
C VAL A 128 12.43 2.51 7.55
N VAL A 129 11.40 2.33 6.73
CA VAL A 129 10.58 1.11 6.72
C VAL A 129 11.45 -0.10 6.36
N ARG A 130 12.32 0.02 5.35
CA ARG A 130 13.25 -1.05 4.95
C ARG A 130 14.30 -1.37 6.01
N SER A 131 14.83 -0.37 6.73
CA SER A 131 15.79 -0.63 7.81
C SER A 131 15.15 -1.36 8.99
N LEU A 132 13.91 -1.00 9.34
CA LEU A 132 13.18 -1.60 10.46
C LEU A 132 12.67 -3.02 10.16
N THR A 133 12.37 -3.32 8.88
CA THR A 133 11.97 -4.67 8.44
C THR A 133 13.15 -5.61 8.18
N ARG A 134 14.37 -5.07 7.98
CA ARG A 134 15.61 -5.86 7.80
C ARG A 134 16.43 -6.04 9.08
N ALA A 135 16.20 -5.24 10.12
CA ALA A 135 16.88 -5.45 11.39
C ALA A 135 16.49 -6.83 11.95
N PRO A 136 17.45 -7.70 12.33
CA PRO A 136 17.11 -8.91 13.06
C PRO A 136 16.34 -8.49 14.31
N ARG A 137 15.25 -9.21 14.60
CA ARG A 137 14.58 -9.10 15.90
C ARG A 137 15.62 -9.55 16.93
N GLY A 138 16.32 -8.57 17.52
CA GLY A 138 17.23 -8.83 18.63
C GLY A 138 16.44 -9.37 19.81
N ASP A 139 17.03 -10.39 20.43
CA ASP A 139 16.51 -11.22 21.53
C ASP A 139 15.79 -10.46 22.65
#